data_AF-A0A017THK5-F1
#
_entry.id   AF-A0A017THK5-F1
#
_cell.length_a   1.000
_cell.length_b   1.000
_cell.length_c   1.000
_cell.angle_alpha   90.00
_cell.angle_beta   90.00
_cell.angle_gamma   90.00
#
_symmetry.space_group_name_H-M   'P 1'
#
loop_
_entity.id
_entity.type
_entity.pdbx_description
1 polymer ?
#
loop_
_entity_poly.entity_id
_entity_poly.type
_entity_poly.pdbx_seq_one_letter_code
_entity_poly.pdbx_strand_id
1 'polypeptide(L)'
;MSEINASASGQFKLGDITVNRLGFGAMRVVGDGVWGEPKDRAECLRTLRRLPELGVNFIDTADSYGPHISEELLREALHPYDGLVIATKGGLVRHGPDQWLPVGRPEYLKATTLLSLRRLGVERIDLWQLHRIDPKVPQDEQFDAIRQMQQEGLIRHVGLSEVNVAEIEAAQKYFPVVSVQNMYNLVTRSHEAVLDHCAAKNIGFIPWFPLAAGSLAKPGSLLDTLAKDKGCSPSQIALAWVLQRSPVMLPIPGTGKVKHLEENVAASGIRLSEDEFKQLDQQGRAASTTS
;
A
#
# COMPACT_ATOMS: atom_id res chain seq x y z
N MET A 1 -20.86 18.04 10.49
CA MET A 1 -19.54 17.39 10.38
C MET A 1 -19.29 17.18 8.91
N SER A 2 -18.13 17.59 8.38
CA SER A 2 -17.78 17.28 6.98
C SER A 2 -17.83 15.76 6.79
N GLU A 3 -18.42 15.31 5.69
CA GLU A 3 -18.52 13.89 5.39
C GLU A 3 -17.11 13.31 5.19
N ILE A 4 -16.78 12.22 5.91
CA ILE A 4 -15.47 11.56 5.85
C ILE A 4 -15.33 10.90 4.48
N ASN A 5 -14.37 11.35 3.67
CA ASN A 5 -14.20 10.82 2.31
C ASN A 5 -12.74 10.88 1.84
N ALA A 6 -12.23 9.76 1.32
CA ALA A 6 -10.85 9.63 0.87
C ALA A 6 -10.48 10.56 -0.29
N SER A 7 -11.44 11.07 -1.06
CA SER A 7 -11.19 12.07 -2.12
C SER A 7 -10.57 13.37 -1.59
N ALA A 8 -10.73 13.69 -0.30
CA ALA A 8 -10.07 14.82 0.35
C ALA A 8 -8.52 14.69 0.36
N SER A 9 -7.98 13.49 0.13
CA SER A 9 -6.53 13.25 -0.01
C SER A 9 -5.97 13.71 -1.37
N GLY A 10 -6.83 14.11 -2.30
CA GLY A 10 -6.48 14.36 -3.69
C GLY A 10 -6.43 13.06 -4.50
N GLN A 11 -6.08 13.20 -5.78
CA GLN A 11 -6.05 12.08 -6.72
C GLN A 11 -4.66 11.91 -7.33
N PHE A 12 -4.39 10.71 -7.81
CA PHE A 12 -3.18 10.35 -8.53
C PHE A 12 -3.51 9.39 -9.68
N LYS A 13 -2.69 9.41 -10.73
CA LYS A 13 -2.89 8.56 -11.91
C LYS A 13 -1.88 7.40 -11.88
N LEU A 14 -2.35 6.21 -11.53
CA LEU A 14 -1.60 4.96 -11.64
C LEU A 14 -1.61 4.49 -13.10
N GLY A 15 -0.57 4.87 -13.85
CA GLY A 15 -0.51 4.64 -15.28
C GLY A 15 -1.59 5.44 -16.01
N ASP A 16 -2.69 4.78 -16.36
CA ASP A 16 -3.87 5.40 -16.97
C ASP A 16 -5.11 5.47 -16.05
N ILE A 17 -5.05 4.90 -14.85
CA ILE A 17 -6.18 4.79 -13.92
C ILE A 17 -6.08 5.87 -12.83
N THR A 18 -7.16 6.61 -12.58
CA THR A 18 -7.19 7.63 -11.52
C THR A 18 -7.71 7.03 -10.21
N VAL A 19 -6.96 7.23 -9.13
CA VAL A 19 -7.31 6.80 -7.78
C VAL A 19 -7.28 7.97 -6.81
N ASN A 20 -8.08 7.89 -5.74
CA ASN A 20 -7.90 8.73 -4.57
C ASN A 20 -6.61 8.30 -3.85
N ARG A 21 -5.85 9.27 -3.34
CA ARG A 21 -4.49 9.00 -2.84
C ARG A 21 -4.48 8.14 -1.58
N LEU A 22 -5.45 8.32 -0.71
CA LEU A 22 -5.63 7.44 0.44
C LEU A 22 -6.31 6.13 0.00
N GLY A 23 -5.53 5.06 -0.08
CA GLY A 23 -6.00 3.71 -0.37
C GLY A 23 -6.20 2.87 0.89
N PHE A 24 -6.39 1.56 0.70
CA PHE A 24 -6.54 0.59 1.79
C PHE A 24 -5.65 -0.63 1.60
N GLY A 25 -4.94 -1.02 2.67
CA GLY A 25 -4.10 -2.21 2.69
C GLY A 25 -4.83 -3.39 3.33
N ALA A 26 -5.12 -4.42 2.55
CA ALA A 26 -5.88 -5.60 2.97
C ALA A 26 -5.08 -6.60 3.83
N MET A 27 -3.79 -6.35 4.11
CA MET A 27 -2.97 -7.22 4.96
C MET A 27 -3.54 -7.44 6.37
N ARG A 28 -4.43 -6.55 6.86
CA ARG A 28 -5.03 -6.64 8.20
C ARG A 28 -6.43 -7.25 8.23
N VAL A 29 -6.93 -7.76 7.11
CA VAL A 29 -8.19 -8.53 7.06
C VAL A 29 -7.99 -10.05 7.13
N VAL A 30 -6.79 -10.49 7.52
CA VAL A 30 -6.42 -11.90 7.67
C VAL A 30 -5.94 -12.19 9.11
N GLY A 31 -5.61 -13.45 9.41
CA GLY A 31 -5.20 -13.89 10.74
C GLY A 31 -3.86 -13.32 11.24
N ASP A 32 -3.58 -13.57 12.53
CA ASP A 32 -2.33 -13.17 13.19
C ASP A 32 -1.11 -13.75 12.44
N GLY A 33 -0.02 -12.97 12.41
CA GLY A 33 1.15 -13.30 11.58
C GLY A 33 0.88 -13.25 10.06
N VAL A 34 -0.21 -12.59 9.66
CA VAL A 34 -0.69 -12.49 8.27
C VAL A 34 -0.94 -13.89 7.69
N TRP A 35 -1.53 -14.79 8.47
CA TRP A 35 -1.66 -16.20 8.14
C TRP A 35 -3.05 -16.73 8.50
N GLY A 36 -3.69 -17.41 7.56
CA GLY A 36 -5.03 -17.97 7.72
C GLY A 36 -6.15 -16.92 7.81
N GLU A 37 -7.31 -17.42 8.22
CA GLU A 37 -8.55 -16.65 8.37
C GLU A 37 -8.46 -15.60 9.50
N PRO A 38 -9.12 -14.43 9.35
CA PRO A 38 -9.24 -13.48 10.44
C PRO A 38 -10.09 -14.05 11.58
N LYS A 39 -9.84 -13.58 12.80
CA LYS A 39 -10.63 -13.98 14.00
C LYS A 39 -12.11 -13.63 13.88
N ASP A 40 -12.42 -12.51 13.23
CA ASP A 40 -13.79 -12.06 12.95
C ASP A 40 -13.93 -11.75 11.46
N ARG A 41 -14.27 -12.79 10.71
CA ARG A 41 -14.51 -12.70 9.26
C ARG A 41 -15.65 -11.75 8.92
N ALA A 42 -16.72 -11.74 9.73
CA ALA A 42 -17.88 -10.90 9.48
C ALA A 42 -17.55 -9.41 9.61
N GLU A 43 -16.76 -9.02 10.62
CA GLU A 43 -16.27 -7.65 10.76
C GLU A 43 -15.30 -7.26 9.63
N CYS A 44 -14.43 -8.17 9.19
CA CYS A 44 -13.55 -7.91 8.05
C CYS A 44 -14.35 -7.63 6.78
N LEU A 45 -15.39 -8.43 6.48
CA LEU A 45 -16.27 -8.19 5.34
C LEU A 45 -17.04 -6.88 5.45
N ARG A 46 -17.55 -6.53 6.65
CA ARG A 46 -18.17 -5.21 6.88
C ARG A 46 -17.19 -4.08 6.61
N THR A 47 -15.96 -4.22 7.07
CA THR A 47 -14.88 -3.24 6.84
C THR A 47 -14.60 -3.08 5.35
N LEU A 48 -14.47 -4.19 4.61
CA LEU A 48 -14.24 -4.14 3.16
C LEU A 48 -15.40 -3.48 2.41
N ARG A 49 -16.64 -3.85 2.71
CA ARG A 49 -17.85 -3.26 2.08
C ARG A 49 -17.99 -1.76 2.33
N ARG A 50 -17.46 -1.27 3.45
CA ARG A 50 -17.47 0.15 3.82
C ARG A 50 -16.48 1.01 3.02
N LEU A 51 -15.49 0.42 2.35
CA LEU A 51 -14.46 1.15 1.59
C LEU A 51 -15.03 2.11 0.52
N PRO A 52 -15.85 1.65 -0.44
CA PRO A 52 -16.41 2.53 -1.49
C PRO A 52 -17.30 3.63 -0.92
N GLU A 53 -18.04 3.36 0.15
CA GLU A 53 -18.90 4.34 0.83
C GLU A 53 -18.09 5.52 1.41
N LEU A 54 -16.82 5.28 1.75
CA LEU A 54 -15.88 6.30 2.22
C LEU A 54 -15.00 6.88 1.10
N GLY A 55 -15.32 6.59 -0.15
CA GLY A 55 -14.58 7.05 -1.33
C GLY A 55 -13.21 6.38 -1.51
N VAL A 56 -12.91 5.29 -0.79
CA VAL A 56 -11.67 4.53 -1.05
C VAL A 56 -11.88 3.71 -2.32
N ASN A 57 -11.05 3.97 -3.34
CA ASN A 57 -11.11 3.28 -4.63
C ASN A 57 -9.80 2.59 -5.03
N PHE A 58 -8.80 2.57 -4.15
CA PHE A 58 -7.55 1.87 -4.36
C PHE A 58 -7.32 0.89 -3.21
N ILE A 59 -7.28 -0.40 -3.54
CA ILE A 59 -7.17 -1.48 -2.55
C ILE A 59 -5.96 -2.34 -2.89
N ASP A 60 -5.03 -2.43 -1.96
CA ASP A 60 -3.81 -3.22 -2.06
C ASP A 60 -3.93 -4.53 -1.28
N THR A 61 -3.70 -5.64 -1.95
CA THR A 61 -3.65 -7.01 -1.39
C THR A 61 -2.40 -7.74 -1.88
N ALA A 62 -2.25 -9.03 -1.56
CA ALA A 62 -1.24 -9.91 -2.13
C ALA A 62 -1.72 -11.37 -2.06
N ASP A 63 -1.21 -12.22 -2.96
CA ASP A 63 -1.43 -13.67 -2.95
C ASP A 63 -1.03 -14.35 -1.62
N SER A 64 -0.05 -13.75 -0.96
CA SER A 64 0.62 -14.21 0.26
C SER A 64 -0.06 -13.74 1.55
N TYR A 65 -1.14 -12.95 1.47
CA TYR A 65 -1.88 -12.51 2.65
C TYR A 65 -2.91 -13.56 3.07
N GLY A 66 -2.76 -14.07 4.29
CA GLY A 66 -3.60 -15.18 4.77
C GLY A 66 -3.23 -16.54 4.16
N PRO A 67 -2.17 -16.61 3.35
CA PRO A 67 -2.27 -16.91 1.91
C PRO A 67 -3.68 -16.99 1.33
N HIS A 68 -3.90 -16.30 0.21
CA HIS A 68 -5.11 -16.38 -0.63
C HIS A 68 -6.37 -15.77 -0.01
N ILE A 69 -6.54 -15.85 1.31
CA ILE A 69 -7.71 -15.37 2.05
C ILE A 69 -8.04 -13.91 1.75
N SER A 70 -7.03 -13.04 1.69
CA SER A 70 -7.27 -11.60 1.44
C SER A 70 -7.92 -11.35 0.08
N GLU A 71 -7.46 -12.04 -0.98
CA GLU A 71 -8.05 -11.94 -2.32
C GLU A 71 -9.48 -12.51 -2.36
N GLU A 72 -9.73 -13.61 -1.65
CA GLU A 72 -11.05 -14.24 -1.56
C GLU A 72 -12.05 -13.37 -0.79
N LEU A 73 -11.63 -12.77 0.32
CA LEU A 73 -12.45 -11.82 1.09
C LEU A 73 -12.77 -10.57 0.27
N LEU A 74 -11.82 -10.06 -0.50
CA LEU A 74 -12.06 -8.93 -1.40
C LEU A 74 -13.09 -9.29 -2.47
N ARG A 75 -13.00 -10.47 -3.08
CA ARG A 75 -14.01 -10.93 -4.04
C ARG A 75 -15.39 -11.03 -3.41
N GLU A 76 -15.50 -11.69 -2.26
CA GLU A 76 -16.80 -11.84 -1.58
C GLU A 76 -17.42 -10.48 -1.17
N ALA A 77 -16.59 -9.55 -0.73
CA ALA A 77 -17.06 -8.26 -0.23
C ALA A 77 -17.41 -7.28 -1.36
N LEU A 78 -16.65 -7.29 -2.45
CA LEU A 78 -16.59 -6.17 -3.38
C LEU A 78 -16.72 -6.54 -4.87
N HIS A 79 -16.87 -7.82 -5.22
CA HIS A 79 -17.09 -8.19 -6.63
C HIS A 79 -18.58 -8.05 -7.01
N PRO A 80 -18.91 -7.47 -8.19
CA PRO A 80 -18.00 -6.85 -9.17
C PRO A 80 -17.37 -5.55 -8.64
N TYR A 81 -16.10 -5.32 -8.99
CA TYR A 81 -15.27 -4.21 -8.46
C TYR A 81 -15.59 -2.85 -9.10
N ASP A 82 -16.87 -2.47 -9.15
CA ASP A 82 -17.32 -1.27 -9.86
C ASP A 82 -16.67 0.01 -9.28
N GLY A 83 -15.83 0.66 -10.09
CA GLY A 83 -15.11 1.87 -9.69
C GLY A 83 -13.95 1.65 -8.71
N LEU A 84 -13.56 0.40 -8.46
CA LEU A 84 -12.45 0.04 -7.56
C LEU A 84 -11.26 -0.48 -8.36
N VAL A 85 -10.06 -0.07 -7.93
CA VAL A 85 -8.78 -0.58 -8.42
C VAL A 85 -8.23 -1.57 -7.41
N ILE A 86 -8.12 -2.83 -7.82
CA ILE A 86 -7.53 -3.89 -6.99
C ILE A 86 -6.09 -4.12 -7.43
N ALA A 87 -5.15 -3.79 -6.54
CA ALA A 87 -3.75 -4.11 -6.70
C ALA A 87 -3.41 -5.39 -5.94
N THR A 88 -2.74 -6.34 -6.59
CA THR A 88 -2.21 -7.54 -5.93
C THR A 88 -0.72 -7.70 -6.19
N LYS A 89 -0.11 -8.72 -5.58
CA LYS A 89 1.31 -9.02 -5.68
C LYS A 89 1.54 -10.51 -5.80
N GLY A 90 2.66 -10.87 -6.43
CA GLY A 90 3.23 -12.21 -6.40
C GLY A 90 4.73 -12.18 -6.12
N GLY A 91 5.32 -13.34 -5.89
CA GLY A 91 6.76 -13.48 -5.65
C GLY A 91 7.15 -13.74 -4.19
N LEU A 92 6.18 -14.05 -3.32
CA LEU A 92 6.42 -14.55 -1.97
C LEU A 92 5.66 -15.86 -1.72
N VAL A 93 6.37 -16.87 -1.21
CA VAL A 93 5.72 -18.03 -0.58
C VAL A 93 5.63 -17.82 0.94
N ARG A 94 4.66 -18.48 1.55
CA ARG A 94 4.43 -18.45 3.00
C ARG A 94 4.53 -19.86 3.56
N HIS A 95 5.45 -20.07 4.49
CA HIS A 95 5.67 -21.36 5.17
C HIS A 95 5.03 -21.42 6.56
N GLY A 96 4.44 -20.32 7.01
CA GLY A 96 3.75 -20.18 8.28
C GLY A 96 3.50 -18.71 8.66
N PRO A 97 2.96 -18.48 9.87
CA PRO A 97 2.83 -17.14 10.46
C PRO A 97 4.18 -16.42 10.45
N ASP A 98 4.19 -15.18 9.94
CA ASP A 98 5.37 -14.31 9.84
C ASP A 98 6.58 -14.87 9.06
N GLN A 99 6.41 -15.98 8.34
CA GLN A 99 7.44 -16.58 7.49
C GLN A 99 7.20 -16.23 6.03
N TRP A 100 8.11 -15.43 5.47
CA TRP A 100 8.05 -14.91 4.11
C TRP A 100 9.33 -15.25 3.37
N LEU A 101 9.22 -15.91 2.22
CA LEU A 101 10.37 -16.23 1.39
C LEU A 101 10.16 -15.74 -0.05
N PRO A 102 11.07 -14.91 -0.60
CA PRO A 102 11.08 -14.55 -2.01
C PRO A 102 11.20 -15.78 -2.93
N VAL A 103 10.37 -15.79 -3.97
CA VAL A 103 10.42 -16.75 -5.07
C VAL A 103 10.16 -16.01 -6.37
N GLY A 104 11.23 -15.67 -7.08
CA GLY A 104 11.20 -14.88 -8.31
C GLY A 104 11.25 -15.73 -9.58
N ARG A 105 11.05 -17.05 -9.48
CA ARG A 105 11.12 -17.91 -10.67
C ARG A 105 10.02 -17.54 -11.67
N PRO A 106 10.32 -17.36 -12.98
CA PRO A 106 9.34 -16.97 -14.00
C PRO A 106 8.04 -17.79 -13.98
N GLU A 107 8.17 -19.12 -13.89
CA GLU A 107 7.05 -20.06 -13.86
C GLU A 107 6.19 -19.89 -12.60
N TYR A 108 6.81 -19.53 -11.47
CA TYR A 108 6.10 -19.28 -10.22
C TYR A 108 5.35 -17.96 -10.28
N LEU A 109 5.99 -16.87 -10.75
CA LEU A 109 5.34 -15.56 -10.90
C LEU A 109 4.11 -15.63 -11.80
N LYS A 110 4.21 -16.38 -12.91
CA LYS A 110 3.07 -16.59 -13.81
C LYS A 110 1.98 -17.44 -13.18
N ALA A 111 2.35 -18.54 -12.52
CA ALA A 111 1.37 -19.41 -11.86
C ALA A 111 0.59 -18.68 -10.76
N THR A 112 1.25 -17.92 -9.90
CA THR A 112 0.58 -17.17 -8.83
C THR A 112 -0.33 -16.07 -9.36
N THR A 113 0.10 -15.38 -10.42
CA THR A 113 -0.73 -14.37 -11.11
C THR A 113 -2.01 -14.98 -11.67
N LEU A 114 -1.93 -16.12 -12.35
CA LEU A 114 -3.11 -16.84 -12.85
C LEU A 114 -4.05 -17.29 -11.73
N LEU A 115 -3.51 -17.67 -10.57
CA LEU A 115 -4.32 -18.03 -9.41
C LEU A 115 -4.97 -16.79 -8.76
N SER A 116 -4.27 -15.66 -8.69
CA SER A 116 -4.83 -14.39 -8.22
C SER A 116 -5.99 -13.91 -9.10
N LEU A 117 -5.86 -14.01 -10.43
CA LEU A 117 -6.97 -13.74 -11.37
C LEU A 117 -8.22 -14.56 -11.01
N ARG A 118 -8.05 -15.86 -10.76
CA ARG A 118 -9.16 -16.75 -10.38
C ARG A 118 -9.76 -16.41 -9.02
N ARG A 119 -8.93 -16.11 -8.01
CA ARG A 119 -9.39 -15.77 -6.65
C ARG A 119 -10.12 -14.45 -6.60
N LEU A 120 -9.61 -13.44 -7.30
CA LEU A 120 -10.26 -12.13 -7.44
C LEU A 120 -11.46 -12.17 -8.39
N GLY A 121 -11.54 -13.17 -9.28
CA GLY A 121 -12.64 -13.31 -10.24
C GLY A 121 -12.56 -12.31 -11.39
N VAL A 122 -11.35 -11.96 -11.82
CA VAL A 122 -11.11 -11.00 -12.92
C VAL A 122 -10.29 -11.65 -14.02
N GLU A 123 -10.46 -11.16 -15.25
CA GLU A 123 -9.68 -11.62 -16.41
C GLU A 123 -8.34 -10.86 -16.55
N ARG A 124 -8.23 -9.69 -15.91
CA ARG A 124 -7.03 -8.85 -15.89
C ARG A 124 -6.90 -8.14 -14.55
N ILE A 125 -5.69 -8.12 -13.99
CA ILE A 125 -5.36 -7.36 -12.78
C ILE A 125 -5.00 -5.92 -13.16
N ASP A 126 -5.58 -4.92 -12.51
CA ASP A 126 -5.31 -3.51 -12.79
C ASP A 126 -3.87 -3.11 -12.46
N LEU A 127 -3.40 -3.47 -11.27
CA LEU A 127 -2.03 -3.25 -10.83
C LEU A 127 -1.47 -4.53 -10.19
N TRP A 128 -0.45 -5.10 -10.82
CA TRP A 128 0.30 -6.22 -10.26
C TRP A 128 1.67 -5.76 -9.83
N GLN A 129 2.11 -6.16 -8.64
CA GLN A 129 3.42 -5.75 -8.11
C GLN A 129 4.31 -6.97 -7.87
N LEU A 130 5.59 -6.87 -8.26
CA LEU A 130 6.59 -7.84 -7.81
C LEU A 130 6.85 -7.58 -6.33
N HIS A 131 6.45 -8.53 -5.48
CA HIS A 131 6.45 -8.33 -4.03
C HIS A 131 7.88 -8.23 -3.48
N ARG A 132 8.83 -9.01 -3.98
CA ARG A 132 10.26 -8.88 -3.72
C ARG A 132 11.02 -9.30 -4.97
N ILE A 133 12.12 -8.63 -5.28
CA ILE A 133 13.11 -9.18 -6.20
C ILE A 133 13.79 -10.34 -5.48
N ASP A 134 13.70 -11.55 -6.02
CA ASP A 134 14.37 -12.71 -5.47
C ASP A 134 15.86 -12.67 -5.83
N PRO A 135 16.78 -12.62 -4.85
CA PRO A 135 18.21 -12.58 -5.13
C PRO A 135 18.76 -13.90 -5.70
N LYS A 136 17.96 -14.99 -5.69
CA LYS A 136 18.36 -16.31 -6.21
C LYS A 136 18.02 -16.51 -7.68
N VAL A 137 17.32 -15.56 -8.30
CA VAL A 137 16.95 -15.59 -9.72
C VAL A 137 17.47 -14.30 -10.36
N PRO A 138 18.12 -14.35 -11.53
CA PRO A 138 18.51 -13.14 -12.25
C PRO A 138 17.32 -12.17 -12.38
N GLN A 139 17.54 -10.90 -12.02
CA GLN A 139 16.46 -9.91 -11.99
C GLN A 139 15.86 -9.66 -13.38
N ASP A 140 16.64 -9.80 -14.44
CA ASP A 140 16.22 -9.69 -15.82
C ASP A 140 15.27 -10.81 -16.23
N GLU A 141 15.47 -12.05 -15.75
CA GLU A 141 14.52 -13.15 -15.94
C GLU A 141 13.18 -12.87 -15.26
N GLN A 142 13.22 -12.31 -14.04
CA GLN A 142 12.03 -11.87 -13.32
C GLN A 142 11.28 -10.77 -14.09
N PHE A 143 12.01 -9.74 -14.55
CA PHE A 143 11.41 -8.63 -15.27
C PHE A 143 10.87 -9.06 -16.65
N ASP A 144 11.54 -9.98 -17.33
CA ASP A 144 11.06 -10.51 -18.60
C ASP A 144 9.76 -11.30 -18.42
N ALA A 145 9.66 -12.12 -17.36
CA ALA A 145 8.43 -12.84 -17.04
C ALA A 145 7.25 -11.89 -16.80
N ILE A 146 7.49 -10.78 -16.07
CA ILE A 146 6.47 -9.76 -15.81
C ILE A 146 6.05 -9.04 -17.10
N ARG A 147 7.02 -8.70 -17.97
CA ARG A 147 6.74 -8.14 -19.30
C ARG A 147 5.86 -9.08 -20.13
N GLN A 148 6.14 -10.38 -20.12
CA GLN A 148 5.33 -11.38 -20.83
C GLN A 148 3.90 -11.45 -20.26
N MET A 149 3.73 -11.46 -18.94
CA MET A 149 2.40 -11.42 -18.31
C MET A 149 1.60 -10.16 -18.72
N GLN A 150 2.27 -9.02 -18.87
CA GLN A 150 1.64 -7.78 -19.34
C GLN A 150 1.25 -7.86 -20.82
N GLN A 151 2.12 -8.41 -21.67
CA GLN A 151 1.86 -8.62 -23.11
C GLN A 151 0.72 -9.61 -23.36
N GLU A 152 0.59 -10.65 -22.53
CA GLU A 152 -0.51 -11.61 -22.55
C GLU A 152 -1.83 -11.02 -22.04
N GLY A 153 -1.82 -9.80 -21.51
CA GLY A 153 -3.01 -9.11 -21.01
C GLY A 153 -3.46 -9.54 -19.61
N LEU A 154 -2.68 -10.37 -18.91
CA LEU A 154 -2.99 -10.85 -17.55
C LEU A 154 -2.94 -9.71 -16.53
N ILE A 155 -2.01 -8.77 -16.74
CA ILE A 155 -1.81 -7.60 -15.87
C ILE A 155 -1.84 -6.33 -16.72
N ARG A 156 -2.41 -5.25 -16.18
CA ARG A 156 -2.49 -3.95 -16.86
C ARG A 156 -1.28 -3.09 -16.57
N HIS A 157 -1.10 -2.75 -15.29
CA HIS A 157 0.03 -1.97 -14.82
C HIS A 157 0.94 -2.77 -13.90
N VAL A 158 2.21 -2.37 -13.85
CA VAL A 158 3.24 -3.03 -13.05
C VAL A 158 3.80 -2.09 -12.00
N GLY A 159 3.92 -2.59 -10.78
CA GLY A 159 4.69 -1.95 -9.72
C GLY A 159 5.75 -2.87 -9.12
N LEU A 160 6.58 -2.30 -8.26
CA LEU A 160 7.65 -3.00 -7.54
C LEU A 160 7.52 -2.76 -6.04
N SER A 161 8.04 -3.66 -5.20
CA SER A 161 8.04 -3.49 -3.75
C SER A 161 9.39 -3.83 -3.12
N GLU A 162 9.79 -3.02 -2.12
CA GLU A 162 11.10 -3.05 -1.45
C GLU A 162 12.27 -3.00 -2.43
N VAL A 163 12.28 -1.96 -3.27
CA VAL A 163 13.33 -1.74 -4.28
C VAL A 163 14.05 -0.41 -4.10
N ASN A 164 15.30 -0.33 -4.56
CA ASN A 164 16.07 0.90 -4.67
C ASN A 164 15.94 1.55 -6.07
N VAL A 165 16.53 2.74 -6.26
CA VAL A 165 16.45 3.48 -7.52
C VAL A 165 17.05 2.70 -8.70
N ALA A 166 18.19 2.03 -8.51
CA ALA A 166 18.84 1.28 -9.59
C ALA A 166 18.00 0.09 -10.05
N GLU A 167 17.29 -0.56 -9.14
CA GLU A 167 16.35 -1.65 -9.46
C GLU A 167 15.13 -1.15 -10.22
N ILE A 168 14.58 0.03 -9.87
CA ILE A 168 13.50 0.68 -10.62
C ILE A 168 13.94 0.97 -12.06
N GLU A 169 15.11 1.58 -12.23
CA GLU A 169 15.66 1.91 -13.55
C GLU A 169 15.99 0.66 -14.37
N ALA A 170 16.42 -0.43 -13.73
CA ALA A 170 16.63 -1.71 -14.37
C ALA A 170 15.32 -2.32 -14.90
N ALA A 171 14.26 -2.33 -14.08
CA ALA A 171 12.94 -2.82 -14.46
C ALA A 171 12.30 -1.99 -15.59
N GLN A 172 12.52 -0.67 -15.60
CA GLN A 172 12.01 0.23 -16.64
C GLN A 172 12.50 -0.09 -18.06
N LYS A 173 13.56 -0.90 -18.21
CA LYS A 173 14.01 -1.42 -19.51
C LYS A 173 13.06 -2.47 -20.10
N TYR A 174 12.18 -3.05 -19.27
CA TYR A 174 11.26 -4.14 -19.65
C TYR A 174 9.82 -3.67 -19.73
N PHE A 175 9.37 -2.84 -18.77
CA PHE A 175 7.99 -2.36 -18.69
C PHE A 175 7.91 -1.00 -17.96
N PRO A 176 6.84 -0.21 -18.19
CA PRO A 176 6.59 0.99 -17.38
C PRO A 176 6.29 0.63 -15.92
N VAL A 177 7.12 1.12 -15.00
CA VAL A 177 6.86 1.03 -13.56
C VAL A 177 5.94 2.17 -13.16
N VAL A 178 4.69 1.88 -12.77
CA VAL A 178 3.71 2.92 -12.40
C VAL A 178 3.64 3.18 -10.90
N SER A 179 4.11 2.22 -10.08
CA SER A 179 4.16 2.37 -8.63
C SER A 179 5.33 1.65 -7.99
N VAL A 180 5.76 2.16 -6.83
CA VAL A 180 6.75 1.54 -5.94
C VAL A 180 6.17 1.48 -4.53
N GLN A 181 6.22 0.31 -3.90
CA GLN A 181 5.71 0.07 -2.55
C GLN A 181 6.84 -0.28 -1.58
N ASN A 182 7.29 0.69 -0.80
CA ASN A 182 8.39 0.53 0.15
C ASN A 182 8.01 0.99 1.57
N MET A 183 8.74 0.53 2.58
CA MET A 183 8.56 1.00 3.94
C MET A 183 8.90 2.49 4.02
N TYR A 184 7.94 3.30 4.44
CA TYR A 184 8.13 4.72 4.65
C TYR A 184 7.06 5.26 5.60
N ASN A 185 7.47 6.04 6.59
CA ASN A 185 6.59 6.73 7.50
C ASN A 185 7.31 7.94 8.10
N LEU A 186 6.73 8.59 9.11
CA LEU A 186 7.29 9.79 9.72
C LEU A 186 8.73 9.58 10.25
N VAL A 187 9.01 8.40 10.80
CA VAL A 187 10.30 8.10 11.46
C VAL A 187 11.15 7.10 10.70
N THR A 188 10.61 6.34 9.75
CA THR A 188 11.35 5.42 8.90
C THR A 188 11.48 6.01 7.50
N ARG A 189 12.66 6.56 7.21
CA ARG A 189 12.92 7.33 5.98
C ARG A 189 14.08 6.80 5.15
N SER A 190 14.44 5.53 5.30
CA SER A 190 15.51 4.88 4.53
C SER A 190 15.27 4.93 3.01
N HIS A 191 14.01 5.04 2.57
CA HIS A 191 13.62 5.12 1.17
C HIS A 191 13.35 6.55 0.66
N GLU A 192 13.88 7.59 1.33
CA GLU A 192 13.72 8.99 0.90
C GLU A 192 14.15 9.20 -0.56
N ALA A 193 15.30 8.67 -0.97
CA ALA A 193 15.81 8.79 -2.33
C ALA A 193 14.89 8.09 -3.36
N VAL A 194 14.24 7.00 -2.97
CA VAL A 194 13.27 6.30 -3.82
C VAL A 194 11.99 7.13 -3.98
N LEU A 195 11.51 7.75 -2.89
CA LEU A 195 10.39 8.67 -2.94
C LEU A 195 10.67 9.88 -3.85
N ASP A 196 11.85 10.49 -3.71
CA ASP A 196 12.25 11.64 -4.51
C ASP A 196 12.37 11.27 -6.00
N HIS A 197 12.93 10.08 -6.30
CA HIS A 197 12.95 9.54 -7.66
C HIS A 197 11.53 9.32 -8.21
N CYS A 198 10.65 8.73 -7.41
CA CYS A 198 9.25 8.51 -7.80
C CYS A 198 8.52 9.83 -8.08
N ALA A 199 8.74 10.85 -7.25
CA ALA A 199 8.17 12.18 -7.46
C ALA A 199 8.68 12.82 -8.76
N ALA A 200 9.99 12.72 -9.03
CA ALA A 200 10.59 13.25 -10.26
C ALA A 200 10.12 12.55 -11.54
N LYS A 201 9.73 11.27 -11.44
CA LYS A 201 9.28 10.44 -12.57
C LYS A 201 7.77 10.26 -12.65
N ASN A 202 7.01 10.88 -11.75
CA ASN A 202 5.55 10.69 -11.60
C ASN A 202 5.15 9.21 -11.45
N ILE A 203 5.89 8.48 -10.62
CA ILE A 203 5.61 7.10 -10.21
C ILE A 203 4.90 7.16 -8.85
N GLY A 204 3.81 6.42 -8.68
CA GLY A 204 3.08 6.38 -7.40
C GLY A 204 3.93 5.72 -6.31
N PHE A 205 4.11 6.37 -5.17
CA PHE A 205 4.81 5.80 -4.03
C PHE A 205 3.80 5.33 -2.98
N ILE A 206 3.74 4.02 -2.73
CA ILE A 206 2.80 3.38 -1.82
C ILE A 206 3.55 3.05 -0.51
N PRO A 207 3.47 3.89 0.54
CA PRO A 207 4.13 3.60 1.80
C PRO A 207 3.38 2.50 2.55
N TRP A 208 4.06 1.39 2.86
CA TRP A 208 3.53 0.42 3.83
C TRP A 208 4.03 0.73 5.24
N PHE A 209 3.23 0.31 6.23
CA PHE A 209 3.34 0.74 7.63
C PHE A 209 3.29 2.28 7.86
N PRO A 210 2.34 3.00 7.22
CA PRO A 210 2.35 4.46 7.20
C PRO A 210 1.98 5.13 8.54
N LEU A 211 1.32 4.40 9.44
CA LEU A 211 0.88 4.92 10.74
C LEU A 211 1.97 4.87 11.82
N ALA A 212 3.11 4.24 11.54
CA ALA A 212 4.17 4.12 12.52
C ALA A 212 4.85 5.47 12.74
N ALA A 213 4.87 5.91 14.00
CA ALA A 213 5.53 7.14 14.43
C ALA A 213 6.55 6.91 15.56
N GLY A 214 6.80 5.65 15.95
CA GLY A 214 7.81 5.29 16.95
C GLY A 214 7.66 6.05 18.27
N SER A 215 8.78 6.62 18.76
CA SER A 215 8.79 7.44 19.99
C SER A 215 7.98 8.74 19.86
N LEU A 216 7.72 9.22 18.64
CA LEU A 216 6.88 10.40 18.39
C LEU A 216 5.40 10.12 18.62
N ALA A 217 4.95 8.88 18.82
CA ALA A 217 3.58 8.58 19.23
C ALA A 217 3.38 8.66 20.76
N LYS A 218 4.43 8.92 21.55
CA LYS A 218 4.34 8.94 23.02
C LYS A 218 3.57 10.19 23.51
N PRO A 219 2.84 10.09 24.63
CA PRO A 219 2.22 11.24 25.27
C PRO A 219 3.24 12.37 25.53
N GLY A 220 2.84 13.61 25.22
CA GLY A 220 3.69 14.79 25.38
C GLY A 220 4.68 15.06 24.23
N SER A 221 4.69 14.22 23.19
CA SER A 221 5.38 14.53 21.93
C SER A 221 4.66 15.63 21.14
N LEU A 222 5.34 16.24 20.16
CA LEU A 222 4.71 17.20 19.26
C LEU A 222 3.49 16.61 18.54
N LEU A 223 3.60 15.36 18.10
CA LEU A 223 2.53 14.68 17.36
C LEU A 223 1.30 14.42 18.26
N ASP A 224 1.50 14.12 19.55
CA ASP A 224 0.41 14.04 20.54
C ASP A 224 -0.24 15.41 20.81
N THR A 225 0.56 16.47 20.93
CA THR A 225 0.05 17.84 21.10
C THR A 225 -0.80 18.28 19.90
N LEU A 226 -0.29 18.10 18.68
CA LEU A 226 -1.03 18.46 17.45
C LEU A 226 -2.32 17.64 17.30
N ALA A 227 -2.29 16.36 17.70
CA ALA A 227 -3.49 15.52 17.71
C ALA A 227 -4.57 16.07 18.65
N LYS A 228 -4.18 16.49 19.88
CA LYS A 228 -5.11 17.11 20.84
C LYS A 228 -5.66 18.43 20.32
N ASP A 229 -4.81 19.29 19.78
CA ASP A 229 -5.19 20.61 19.27
C ASP A 229 -6.19 20.50 18.10
N LYS A 230 -6.04 19.47 17.26
CA LYS A 230 -6.93 19.21 16.12
C LYS A 230 -8.08 18.24 16.43
N GLY A 231 -8.20 17.78 17.67
CA GLY A 231 -9.25 16.85 18.10
C GLY A 231 -9.24 15.51 17.36
N CYS A 232 -8.06 15.01 16.99
CA CYS A 232 -7.86 13.78 16.25
C CYS A 232 -6.84 12.85 16.94
N SER A 233 -6.58 11.67 16.39
CA SER A 233 -5.57 10.76 16.94
C SER A 233 -4.15 11.08 16.43
N PRO A 234 -3.11 10.72 17.20
CA PRO A 234 -1.72 10.68 16.75
C PRO A 234 -1.53 10.02 15.36
N SER A 235 -2.18 8.88 15.13
CA SER A 235 -2.10 8.15 13.87
C SER A 235 -2.67 8.94 12.69
N GLN A 236 -3.72 9.74 12.91
CA GLN A 236 -4.29 10.60 11.88
C GLN A 236 -3.35 11.76 11.52
N ILE A 237 -2.64 12.35 12.50
CA ILE A 237 -1.60 13.35 12.23
C ILE A 237 -0.43 12.73 11.43
N ALA A 238 0.03 11.54 11.82
CA ALA A 238 1.09 10.83 11.09
C ALA A 238 0.68 10.55 9.63
N LEU A 239 -0.55 10.09 9.42
CA LEU A 239 -1.08 9.80 8.09
C LEU A 239 -1.26 11.09 7.25
N ALA A 240 -1.73 12.18 7.85
CA ALA A 240 -1.83 13.48 7.21
C ALA A 240 -0.46 14.01 6.77
N TRP A 241 0.57 13.84 7.61
CA TRP A 241 1.96 14.16 7.26
C TRP A 241 2.44 13.35 6.06
N VAL A 242 2.19 12.03 6.04
CA VAL A 242 2.56 11.16 4.91
C VAL A 242 1.88 11.64 3.61
N LEU A 243 0.59 11.96 3.66
CA LEU A 243 -0.14 12.51 2.52
C LEU A 243 0.42 13.87 2.04
N GLN A 244 0.87 14.72 2.95
CA GLN A 244 1.42 16.04 2.61
C GLN A 244 2.87 15.98 2.11
N ARG A 245 3.64 14.94 2.49
CA ARG A 245 5.08 14.82 2.16
C ARG A 245 5.38 14.81 0.66
N SER A 246 4.51 14.23 -0.17
CA SER A 246 4.74 14.16 -1.62
C SER A 246 3.43 13.99 -2.38
N PRO A 247 3.23 14.66 -3.54
CA PRO A 247 2.01 14.49 -4.34
C PRO A 247 1.85 13.08 -4.91
N VAL A 248 2.92 12.30 -5.02
CA VAL A 248 2.87 10.91 -5.51
C VAL A 248 2.61 9.89 -4.39
N MET A 249 2.42 10.33 -3.14
CA MET A 249 2.20 9.45 -2.01
C MET A 249 0.79 8.83 -2.04
N LEU A 250 0.72 7.51 -1.88
CA LEU A 250 -0.49 6.67 -1.91
C LEU A 250 -0.59 5.75 -0.67
N PRO A 251 -0.75 6.28 0.55
CA PRO A 251 -0.75 5.45 1.75
C PRO A 251 -1.94 4.49 1.79
N ILE A 252 -1.69 3.29 2.28
CA ILE A 252 -2.64 2.17 2.34
C ILE A 252 -2.78 1.62 3.78
N PRO A 253 -3.21 2.44 4.77
CA PRO A 253 -3.41 1.94 6.13
C PRO A 253 -4.44 0.80 6.13
N GLY A 254 -4.09 -0.31 6.76
CA GLY A 254 -4.92 -1.51 6.83
C GLY A 254 -5.58 -1.69 8.19
N THR A 255 -6.81 -2.20 8.19
CA THR A 255 -7.54 -2.59 9.40
C THR A 255 -8.63 -3.61 9.06
N GLY A 256 -8.94 -4.49 10.01
CA GLY A 256 -10.10 -5.39 9.93
C GLY A 256 -11.30 -4.89 10.75
N LYS A 257 -11.37 -3.59 11.07
CA LYS A 257 -12.47 -2.98 11.86
C LYS A 257 -12.99 -1.71 11.20
N VAL A 258 -14.32 -1.57 11.12
CA VAL A 258 -15.00 -0.43 10.49
C VAL A 258 -14.63 0.89 11.17
N LYS A 259 -14.64 0.92 12.51
CA LYS A 259 -14.32 2.15 13.26
C LYS A 259 -12.92 2.69 12.94
N HIS A 260 -11.91 1.82 12.90
CA HIS A 260 -10.55 2.24 12.55
C HIS A 260 -10.43 2.65 11.08
N LEU A 261 -11.24 2.07 10.19
CA LEU A 261 -11.27 2.48 8.79
C LEU A 261 -11.77 3.92 8.68
N GLU A 262 -12.87 4.26 9.37
CA GLU A 262 -13.41 5.62 9.41
C GLU A 262 -12.41 6.62 10.01
N GLU A 263 -11.70 6.23 11.08
CA GLU A 263 -10.61 7.02 11.66
C GLU A 263 -9.48 7.27 10.66
N ASN A 264 -9.03 6.24 9.94
CA ASN A 264 -7.99 6.36 8.91
C ASN A 264 -8.42 7.27 7.77
N VAL A 265 -9.66 7.13 7.26
CA VAL A 265 -10.17 7.97 6.16
C VAL A 265 -10.32 9.43 6.60
N ALA A 266 -10.74 9.69 7.84
CA ALA A 266 -10.84 11.04 8.36
C ALA A 266 -9.51 11.81 8.36
N ALA A 267 -8.35 11.12 8.37
CA ALA A 267 -7.04 11.77 8.24
C ALA A 267 -6.87 12.51 6.91
N SER A 268 -7.56 12.08 5.84
CA SER A 268 -7.49 12.72 4.51
C SER A 268 -7.99 14.17 4.50
N GLY A 269 -8.86 14.54 5.46
CA GLY A 269 -9.37 15.91 5.63
C GLY A 269 -8.47 16.80 6.48
N ILE A 270 -7.48 16.25 7.17
CA ILE A 270 -6.57 17.02 8.02
C ILE A 270 -5.58 17.79 7.15
N ARG A 271 -5.32 19.04 7.52
CA ARG A 271 -4.30 19.90 6.90
C ARG A 271 -3.31 20.33 7.96
N LEU A 272 -2.03 20.06 7.71
CA LEU A 272 -0.94 20.58 8.52
C LEU A 272 -0.51 21.92 7.93
N SER A 273 -0.35 22.93 8.79
CA SER A 273 0.29 24.18 8.40
C SER A 273 1.73 23.90 7.95
N GLU A 274 2.34 24.84 7.23
CA GLU A 274 3.74 24.68 6.83
C GLU A 274 4.69 24.51 8.02
N ASP A 275 4.40 25.20 9.14
CA ASP A 275 5.21 25.12 10.36
C ASP A 275 5.02 23.77 11.06
N GLU A 276 3.77 23.32 11.23
CA GLU A 276 3.44 22.00 11.79
C GLU A 276 4.13 20.87 10.99
N PHE A 277 4.05 20.95 9.65
CA PHE A 277 4.69 20.00 8.76
C PHE A 277 6.22 20.02 8.90
N LYS A 278 6.85 21.21 8.90
CA LYS A 278 8.31 21.35 9.02
C LYS A 278 8.82 20.81 10.35
N GLN A 279 8.14 21.11 11.46
CA GLN A 279 8.54 20.62 12.78
C GLN A 279 8.43 19.09 12.87
N LEU A 280 7.34 18.51 12.36
CA LEU A 280 7.19 17.06 12.29
C LEU A 280 8.24 16.41 11.37
N ASP A 281 8.51 16.99 10.19
CA ASP A 281 9.53 16.51 9.25
C ASP A 281 10.92 16.47 9.92
N GLN A 282 11.30 17.54 10.63
CA GLN A 282 12.58 17.64 11.33
C GLN A 282 12.70 16.59 12.45
N GLN A 283 11.68 16.43 13.29
CA GLN A 283 11.69 15.42 14.35
C GLN A 283 11.72 13.99 13.78
N GLY A 284 10.96 13.75 12.71
CA GLY A 284 10.95 12.49 11.99
C GLY A 284 12.34 12.10 11.46
N ARG A 285 13.06 13.04 10.84
CA ARG A 285 14.45 12.82 10.37
C ARG A 285 15.40 12.49 11.52
N ALA A 286 15.33 13.25 12.62
CA ALA A 286 16.18 13.01 13.78
C ALA A 286 15.92 11.63 14.44
N ALA A 287 14.67 11.19 14.48
CA ALA A 287 14.31 9.85 14.95
C ALA A 287 14.81 8.74 14.00
N SER A 288 14.77 8.99 12.68
CA SER A 288 15.22 8.03 11.66
C SER A 288 16.72 7.76 11.70
N THR A 289 17.55 8.71 12.12
CA THR A 289 19.02 8.52 12.20
C THR A 289 19.46 7.75 13.45
N THR A 290 18.54 7.56 14.40
CA THR A 290 18.83 6.97 15.72
C THR A 290 18.32 5.53 15.83
N SER A 291 17.65 5.02 14.78
CA SER A 291 17.05 3.67 14.71
C SER A 291 17.81 2.80 13.72
#